data_AF-Q08RQ6-F1
#
_entry.id   AF-Q08RQ6-F1
#
_cell.length_a   1.000
_cell.length_b   1.000
_cell.length_c   1.000
_cell.angle_alpha   90.00
_cell.angle_beta   90.00
_cell.angle_gamma   90.00
#
_symmetry.space_group_name_H-M   'P 1'
#
loop_
_entity.id
_entity.type
_entity.pdbx_description
1 polymer ?
#
loop_
_entity_poly.entity_id
_entity_poly.type
_entity_poly.pdbx_seq_one_letter_code
_entity_poly.pdbx_strand_id
1 'polypeptide(L)'
;MKYRARYAAPPPSPHALSPLMARSKRVHRSRIASPGPGRFKPADTPVRMALRATAGIVFITLGQMKFFDSILLGTTAISLPTGPEGFAQYLAAIGVPFPLLNAYMVCLVEMICGLGLVLSAFLPAPALFTRLAALPLFGDMVVATFTVGLRNAMGQPVLMGGIPVTQQAWRLPLEVFLLLTTLLLLWRPLPRPVQAQEFAAPIS
;
A
#
# COMPACT_ATOMS: atom_id res chain seq x y z
N MET A 1 -55.23 -4.43 -67.46
CA MET A 1 -55.32 -3.10 -68.10
C MET A 1 -54.93 -2.05 -67.04
N LYS A 2 -54.06 -1.12 -67.42
CA LYS A 2 -53.31 -0.16 -66.57
C LYS A 2 -54.22 0.77 -65.75
N TYR A 3 -53.79 1.19 -64.55
CA TYR A 3 -53.83 2.61 -64.14
C TYR A 3 -52.83 2.84 -62.98
N ARG A 4 -51.70 3.49 -63.28
CA ARG A 4 -50.73 4.03 -62.29
C ARG A 4 -51.23 5.41 -61.87
N ALA A 5 -51.64 5.58 -60.62
CA ALA A 5 -51.93 6.89 -60.04
C ALA A 5 -50.62 7.54 -59.54
N ARG A 6 -50.25 8.67 -60.14
CA ARG A 6 -49.18 9.57 -59.68
C ARG A 6 -49.74 10.37 -58.51
N TYR A 7 -49.15 10.23 -57.32
CA TYR A 7 -49.42 11.14 -56.22
C TYR A 7 -48.58 12.42 -56.40
N ALA A 8 -49.28 13.56 -56.43
CA ALA A 8 -48.70 14.90 -56.48
C ALA A 8 -48.15 15.29 -55.10
N ALA A 9 -47.00 15.96 -55.07
CA ALA A 9 -46.42 16.50 -53.85
C ALA A 9 -47.26 17.68 -53.30
N PRO A 10 -47.37 17.84 -51.97
CA PRO A 10 -48.07 18.97 -51.37
C PRO A 10 -47.26 20.29 -51.47
N PRO A 11 -47.93 21.44 -51.51
CA PRO A 11 -47.28 22.74 -51.62
C PRO A 11 -46.57 23.15 -50.31
N PRO A 12 -45.49 23.95 -50.38
CA PRO A 12 -44.80 24.47 -49.20
C PRO A 12 -45.64 25.55 -48.51
N SER A 13 -45.74 25.47 -47.18
CA SER A 13 -46.42 26.46 -46.35
C SER A 13 -45.61 27.77 -46.28
N PRO A 14 -46.21 28.94 -46.53
CA PRO A 14 -45.55 30.21 -46.38
C PRO A 14 -45.92 30.87 -45.04
N HIS A 15 -44.93 31.59 -44.49
CA HIS A 15 -45.01 32.55 -43.38
C HIS A 15 -45.14 31.97 -41.96
N ALA A 16 -44.56 32.55 -40.91
CA ALA A 16 -43.51 33.56 -40.68
C ALA A 16 -43.50 33.78 -39.15
N LEU A 17 -42.44 34.46 -38.66
CA LEU A 17 -42.33 35.11 -37.34
C LEU A 17 -42.06 34.19 -36.14
N SER A 18 -41.15 34.46 -35.21
CA SER A 18 -40.04 35.40 -35.09
C SER A 18 -39.13 34.87 -33.95
N PRO A 19 -37.82 35.10 -34.01
CA PRO A 19 -36.88 34.88 -32.92
C PRO A 19 -37.00 36.02 -31.89
N LEU A 20 -36.48 35.82 -30.68
CA LEU A 20 -36.46 36.78 -29.55
C LEU A 20 -37.79 36.96 -28.81
N MET A 21 -38.00 36.17 -27.76
CA MET A 21 -38.43 36.62 -26.42
C MET A 21 -39.00 35.43 -25.61
N ALA A 22 -38.14 34.49 -25.25
CA ALA A 22 -38.38 33.61 -24.11
C ALA A 22 -37.13 33.63 -23.22
N ARG A 23 -36.75 34.84 -22.82
CA ARG A 23 -35.76 35.10 -21.76
C ARG A 23 -36.42 34.75 -20.43
N SER A 24 -36.69 33.46 -20.23
CA SER A 24 -37.11 32.92 -18.95
C SER A 24 -35.97 33.12 -17.97
N LYS A 25 -36.26 33.93 -16.95
CA LYS A 25 -35.40 34.25 -15.82
C LYS A 25 -34.92 32.96 -15.16
N ARG A 26 -33.81 32.42 -15.66
CA ARG A 26 -33.07 31.37 -14.97
C ARG A 26 -32.36 32.09 -13.81
N VAL A 27 -33.09 32.19 -12.70
CA VAL A 27 -32.61 32.67 -11.41
C VAL A 27 -31.28 31.97 -11.15
N HIS A 28 -30.21 32.70 -11.42
CA HIS A 28 -28.85 32.30 -11.14
C HIS A 28 -28.73 32.40 -9.61
N ARG A 29 -29.28 31.39 -8.92
CA ARG A 29 -28.91 31.09 -7.55
C ARG A 29 -27.43 30.76 -7.62
N SER A 30 -26.60 31.77 -7.47
CA SER A 30 -25.26 31.66 -6.95
C SER A 30 -25.40 31.00 -5.58
N ARG A 31 -25.50 29.66 -5.58
CA ARG A 31 -25.05 28.89 -4.44
C ARG A 31 -23.58 29.24 -4.34
N ILE A 32 -23.30 30.22 -3.48
CA ILE A 32 -22.04 30.32 -2.78
C ILE A 32 -21.85 28.92 -2.22
N ALA A 33 -21.08 28.11 -2.95
CA ALA A 33 -20.67 26.81 -2.47
C ALA A 33 -19.74 27.15 -1.32
N SER A 34 -20.31 27.23 -0.13
CA SER A 34 -19.56 27.25 1.11
C SER A 34 -18.50 26.16 0.96
N PRO A 35 -17.21 26.43 1.23
CA PRO A 35 -16.20 25.38 1.25
C PRO A 35 -16.68 24.36 2.28
N GLY A 36 -17.29 23.28 1.79
CA GLY A 36 -17.86 22.25 2.65
C GLY A 36 -16.76 21.75 3.56
N PRO A 37 -17.02 21.54 4.85
CA PRO A 37 -16.01 21.12 5.81
C PRO A 37 -15.28 19.93 5.22
N GLY A 38 -13.95 20.06 5.15
CA GLY A 38 -13.06 19.22 4.35
C GLY A 38 -13.53 17.78 4.35
N ARG A 39 -13.88 17.27 3.16
CA ARG A 39 -14.27 15.88 2.93
C ARG A 39 -13.12 14.99 3.42
N PHE A 40 -13.18 14.63 4.70
CA PHE A 40 -12.41 13.56 5.28
C PHE A 40 -12.68 12.33 4.41
N LYS A 41 -11.62 11.82 3.78
CA LYS A 41 -11.66 10.56 3.05
C LYS A 41 -12.29 9.49 3.96
N PRO A 42 -13.06 8.55 3.40
CA PRO A 42 -13.74 7.53 4.19
C PRO A 42 -12.74 6.91 5.17
N ALA A 43 -13.15 6.90 6.44
CA ALA A 43 -12.38 6.31 7.53
C ALA A 43 -11.88 4.94 7.06
N ASP A 44 -10.58 4.72 7.23
CA ASP A 44 -9.99 3.44 6.87
C ASP A 44 -10.76 2.33 7.59
N THR A 45 -11.04 1.21 6.93
CA THR A 45 -11.86 0.16 7.55
C THR A 45 -11.18 -0.31 8.85
N PRO A 46 -11.91 -0.59 9.94
CA PRO A 46 -11.31 -1.02 11.21
C PRO A 46 -10.35 -2.20 11.05
N VAL A 47 -10.70 -3.15 10.18
CA VAL A 47 -9.84 -4.29 9.82
C VAL A 47 -8.48 -3.86 9.28
N ARG A 48 -8.43 -2.84 8.42
CA ARG A 48 -7.18 -2.34 7.84
C ARG A 48 -6.35 -1.56 8.85
N MET A 49 -7.01 -0.83 9.76
CA MET A 49 -6.31 -0.21 10.89
C MET A 49 -5.66 -1.26 11.78
N ALA A 50 -6.40 -2.33 12.11
CA ALA A 50 -5.90 -3.46 12.88
C ALA A 50 -4.72 -4.13 12.16
N LEU A 51 -4.84 -4.47 10.87
CA LEU A 51 -3.75 -5.06 10.08
C LEU A 51 -2.48 -4.20 10.07
N ARG A 52 -2.62 -2.88 9.93
CA ARG A 52 -1.47 -1.95 10.00
C ARG A 52 -0.82 -1.95 11.37
N ALA A 53 -1.63 -1.84 12.43
CA ALA A 53 -1.13 -1.84 13.80
C ALA A 53 -0.45 -3.17 14.14
N THR A 54 -1.08 -4.30 13.85
CA THR A 54 -0.54 -5.64 14.09
C THR A 54 0.76 -5.86 13.32
N ALA A 55 0.79 -5.62 12.01
CA ALA A 55 2.02 -5.77 11.22
C ALA A 55 3.11 -4.82 11.73
N GLY A 56 2.77 -3.55 11.97
CA GLY A 56 3.70 -2.56 12.48
C GLY A 56 4.33 -2.95 13.82
N ILE A 57 3.52 -3.42 14.77
CA ILE A 57 4.01 -3.91 16.08
C ILE A 57 4.94 -5.11 15.88
N VAL A 58 4.55 -6.09 15.06
CA VAL A 58 5.40 -7.27 14.80
C VAL A 58 6.75 -6.86 14.21
N PHE A 59 6.77 -5.96 13.23
CA PHE A 59 8.04 -5.47 12.66
C PHE A 59 8.88 -4.68 13.66
N ILE A 60 8.27 -3.83 14.49
CA ILE A 60 9.00 -3.13 15.55
C ILE A 60 9.63 -4.13 16.51
N THR A 61 8.87 -5.14 16.95
CA THR A 61 9.38 -6.17 17.85
C THR A 61 10.52 -6.96 17.20
N LEU A 62 10.35 -7.42 15.96
CA LEU A 62 11.39 -8.15 15.24
C LEU A 62 12.66 -7.32 15.01
N GLY A 63 12.51 -6.04 14.67
CA GLY A 63 13.64 -5.12 14.51
C GLY A 63 14.35 -4.83 15.83
N GLN A 64 13.60 -4.59 16.91
CA GLN A 64 14.16 -4.42 18.25
C GLN A 64 14.91 -5.66 18.73
N MET A 65 14.34 -6.85 18.51
CA MET A 65 15.01 -8.11 18.88
C MET A 65 16.35 -8.27 18.15
N LYS A 66 16.43 -7.89 16.88
CA LYS A 66 17.70 -7.93 16.13
C LYS A 66 18.69 -6.84 16.57
N PHE A 67 18.22 -5.74 17.14
CA PHE A 67 19.06 -4.60 17.51
C PHE A 67 19.56 -4.66 18.95
N PHE A 68 18.74 -5.15 19.87
CA PHE A 68 19.01 -5.12 21.31
C PHE A 68 19.14 -6.50 21.95
N ASP A 69 18.57 -7.54 21.34
CA ASP A 69 18.59 -8.90 21.88
C ASP A 69 19.45 -9.84 21.03
N SER A 70 19.56 -11.08 21.52
CA SER A 70 20.04 -12.19 20.72
C SER A 70 18.99 -12.56 19.68
N ILE A 71 19.44 -12.77 18.45
CA ILE A 71 18.59 -13.25 17.37
C ILE A 71 17.98 -14.58 17.79
N LEU A 72 16.68 -14.73 17.52
CA LEU A 72 16.01 -16.01 17.61
C LEU A 72 16.62 -16.96 16.58
N LEU A 73 17.65 -17.68 16.99
CA LEU A 73 18.10 -18.87 16.32
C LEU A 73 17.21 -20.02 16.78
N GLY A 74 16.87 -20.94 15.88
CA GLY A 74 16.11 -22.15 16.22
C GLY A 74 16.94 -23.19 16.99
N THR A 75 18.02 -22.79 17.64
CA THR A 75 18.97 -23.66 18.34
C THR A 75 19.62 -22.90 19.49
N THR A 76 20.00 -23.63 20.53
CA THR A 76 20.81 -23.12 21.67
C THR A 76 22.29 -23.45 21.52
N ALA A 77 22.68 -24.21 20.49
CA ALA A 77 24.05 -24.66 20.29
C ALA A 77 25.00 -23.54 19.84
N ILE A 78 24.46 -22.44 19.29
CA ILE A 78 25.23 -21.26 18.88
C ILE A 78 24.60 -20.04 19.53
N SER A 79 25.44 -19.26 20.21
CA SER A 79 25.07 -17.93 20.69
C SER A 79 25.79 -16.90 19.84
N LEU A 80 25.02 -15.98 19.26
CA LEU A 80 25.58 -14.82 18.56
C LEU A 80 25.63 -13.61 19.50
N PRO A 81 26.54 -12.66 19.27
CA PRO A 81 26.50 -11.37 19.94
C PRO A 81 25.11 -10.72 19.81
N THR A 82 24.70 -9.98 20.81
CA THR A 82 23.48 -9.17 20.74
C THR A 82 23.64 -8.06 19.70
N GLY A 83 22.56 -7.71 19.01
CA GLY A 83 22.54 -6.57 18.09
C GLY A 83 22.97 -6.88 16.65
N PRO A 84 23.14 -5.82 15.83
CA PRO A 84 23.36 -5.94 14.39
C PRO A 84 24.60 -6.75 14.01
N GLU A 85 25.64 -6.76 14.85
CA GLU A 85 26.87 -7.52 14.62
C GLU A 85 26.63 -9.03 14.68
N GLY A 86 25.79 -9.50 15.61
CA GLY A 86 25.35 -10.89 15.62
C GLY A 86 24.53 -11.21 14.39
N PHE A 87 23.66 -10.29 13.97
CA PHE A 87 22.83 -10.50 12.78
C PHE A 87 23.64 -10.52 11.51
N ALA A 88 24.71 -9.74 11.45
CA ALA A 88 25.67 -9.78 10.36
C ALA A 88 26.31 -11.18 10.22
N GLN A 89 26.66 -11.85 11.32
CA GLN A 89 27.22 -13.21 11.25
C GLN A 89 26.20 -14.20 10.65
N TYR A 90 24.93 -14.08 11.03
CA TYR A 90 23.85 -14.86 10.46
C TYR A 90 23.63 -14.56 8.95
N LEU A 91 23.61 -13.28 8.57
CA LEU A 91 23.48 -12.86 7.17
C LEU A 91 24.67 -13.33 6.32
N ALA A 92 25.89 -13.33 6.88
CA ALA A 92 27.08 -13.87 6.22
C ALA A 92 26.93 -15.37 5.93
N ALA A 93 26.34 -16.14 6.85
CA ALA A 93 26.08 -17.56 6.66
C ALA A 93 25.00 -17.85 5.59
N ILE A 94 24.08 -16.91 5.36
CA ILE A 94 23.12 -16.99 4.25
C ILE A 94 23.80 -16.65 2.90
N GLY A 95 24.93 -15.94 2.93
CA GLY A 95 25.64 -15.47 1.73
C GLY A 95 25.25 -14.06 1.30
N VAL A 96 24.69 -13.24 2.21
CA VAL A 96 24.32 -11.86 1.91
C VAL A 96 25.60 -11.00 1.79
N PRO A 97 25.79 -10.22 0.71
CA PRO A 97 26.94 -9.34 0.57
C PRO A 97 26.86 -8.19 1.60
N PHE A 98 28.01 -7.70 2.07
CA PHE A 98 28.08 -6.63 3.09
C PHE A 98 27.14 -6.89 4.28
N PRO A 99 27.32 -8.00 5.00
CA PRO A 99 26.35 -8.50 5.96
C PRO A 99 26.06 -7.50 7.09
N LEU A 100 27.07 -6.76 7.54
CA LEU A 100 26.90 -5.76 8.59
C LEU A 100 26.02 -4.58 8.13
N LEU A 101 26.27 -4.05 6.94
CA LEU A 101 25.45 -2.98 6.38
C LEU A 101 24.00 -3.43 6.22
N ASN A 102 23.78 -4.64 5.69
CA ASN A 102 22.45 -5.20 5.54
C ASN A 102 21.76 -5.45 6.89
N ALA A 103 22.49 -5.90 7.92
CA ALA A 103 21.95 -6.06 9.26
C ALA A 103 21.39 -4.73 9.80
N TYR A 104 22.18 -3.64 9.73
CA TYR A 104 21.71 -2.32 10.13
C TYR A 104 20.52 -1.85 9.29
N MET A 105 20.56 -2.02 7.97
CA MET A 105 19.47 -1.60 7.08
C MET A 105 18.16 -2.32 7.39
N VAL A 106 18.20 -3.65 7.57
CA VAL A 106 17.01 -4.45 7.91
C VAL A 106 16.45 -4.02 9.27
N CYS A 107 17.29 -3.93 10.32
CA CYS A 107 16.81 -3.54 11.64
C CYS A 107 16.17 -2.14 11.63
N LEU A 108 16.81 -1.18 10.95
CA LEU A 108 16.28 0.18 10.84
C LEU A 108 14.99 0.23 10.02
N VAL A 109 14.91 -0.50 8.91
CA VAL A 109 13.69 -0.59 8.10
C VAL A 109 12.55 -1.20 8.92
N GLU A 110 12.77 -2.33 9.58
CA GLU A 110 11.74 -2.98 10.41
C GLU A 110 11.23 -2.05 11.52
N MET A 111 12.13 -1.36 12.23
CA MET A 111 11.76 -0.45 13.31
C MET A 111 11.06 0.82 12.79
N ILE A 112 11.68 1.54 11.85
CA ILE A 112 11.19 2.83 11.36
C ILE A 112 9.91 2.65 10.55
N CYS A 113 9.87 1.68 9.64
CA CYS A 113 8.68 1.42 8.84
C CYS A 113 7.61 0.71 9.65
N GLY A 114 7.95 -0.16 10.61
CA GLY A 114 6.99 -0.73 11.54
C GLY A 114 6.29 0.36 12.36
N LEU A 115 7.06 1.32 12.90
CA LEU A 115 6.51 2.51 13.56
C LEU A 115 5.68 3.36 12.60
N GLY A 116 6.16 3.56 11.38
CA GLY A 116 5.44 4.24 10.31
C GLY A 116 4.08 3.61 10.00
N LEU A 117 3.96 2.27 10.01
CA LEU A 117 2.69 1.58 9.84
C LEU A 117 1.72 1.88 10.99
N VAL A 118 2.18 1.80 12.24
CA VAL A 118 1.36 2.10 13.43
C VAL A 118 0.88 3.56 13.40
N LEU A 119 1.80 4.50 13.18
CA LEU A 119 1.49 5.93 13.21
C LEU A 119 0.69 6.39 11.99
N SER A 120 0.81 5.71 10.84
CA SER A 120 0.10 6.09 9.62
C SER A 120 -1.43 6.07 9.78
N ALA A 121 -1.98 5.41 10.80
CA ALA A 121 -3.41 5.47 11.09
C ALA A 121 -3.89 6.85 11.56
N PHE A 122 -3.00 7.64 12.15
CA PHE A 122 -3.31 8.92 12.78
C PHE A 122 -2.84 10.13 11.95
N LEU A 123 -2.11 9.90 10.85
CA LEU A 123 -1.57 10.97 10.01
C LEU A 123 -2.60 11.47 8.98
N PRO A 124 -2.49 12.73 8.51
CA PRO A 124 -3.42 13.31 7.52
C PRO A 124 -3.47 12.57 6.17
N ALA A 125 -2.38 11.89 5.80
CA ALA A 125 -2.25 11.16 4.54
C ALA A 125 -1.99 9.65 4.77
N PRO A 126 -2.93 8.92 5.41
CA PRO A 126 -2.67 7.57 5.91
C PRO A 126 -2.25 6.62 4.78
N ALA A 127 -2.90 6.70 3.62
CA ALA A 127 -2.58 5.86 2.47
C ALA A 127 -1.16 6.08 1.92
N LEU A 128 -0.64 7.31 1.95
CA LEU A 128 0.71 7.60 1.48
C LEU A 128 1.75 7.07 2.45
N PHE A 129 1.62 7.40 3.75
CA PHE A 129 2.54 6.93 4.78
C PHE A 129 2.53 5.41 4.93
N THR A 130 1.35 4.77 4.87
CA THR A 130 1.25 3.31 4.85
C THR A 130 2.02 2.72 3.67
N ARG A 131 1.95 3.31 2.47
CA ARG A 131 2.67 2.79 1.30
C ARG A 131 4.19 2.96 1.43
N LEU A 132 4.64 4.14 1.88
CA LEU A 132 6.06 4.41 2.08
C LEU A 132 6.67 3.47 3.12
N ALA A 133 5.93 3.12 4.16
CA ALA A 133 6.37 2.14 5.16
C ALA A 133 6.20 0.68 4.69
N ALA A 134 5.08 0.33 4.08
CA ALA A 134 4.79 -1.06 3.68
C ALA A 134 5.69 -1.56 2.54
N LEU A 135 6.14 -0.67 1.64
CA LEU A 135 6.95 -1.07 0.49
C LEU A 135 8.31 -1.67 0.87
N PRO A 136 9.16 -1.02 1.71
CA PRO A 136 10.41 -1.61 2.14
C PRO A 136 10.20 -2.86 3.01
N LEU A 137 9.17 -2.87 3.88
CA LEU A 137 8.82 -4.05 4.68
C LEU A 137 8.37 -5.24 3.83
N PHE A 138 7.64 -4.98 2.74
CA PHE A 138 7.28 -6.01 1.77
C PHE A 138 8.53 -6.60 1.12
N GLY A 139 9.48 -5.76 0.70
CA GLY A 139 10.76 -6.20 0.14
C GLY A 139 11.56 -7.06 1.11
N ASP A 140 11.65 -6.65 2.37
CA ASP A 140 12.30 -7.42 3.44
C ASP A 140 11.64 -8.79 3.64
N MET A 141 10.30 -8.86 3.69
CA MET A 141 9.59 -10.13 3.82
C MET A 141 9.74 -11.04 2.60
N VAL A 142 9.80 -10.49 1.37
CA VAL A 142 10.12 -11.28 0.18
C VAL A 142 11.48 -11.94 0.36
N VAL A 143 12.52 -11.16 0.70
CA VAL A 143 13.87 -11.69 0.88
C VAL A 143 13.89 -12.74 1.99
N ALA A 144 13.32 -12.46 3.17
CA ALA A 144 13.28 -13.41 4.28
C ALA A 144 12.58 -14.73 3.91
N THR A 145 11.42 -14.65 3.25
CA THR A 145 10.64 -15.83 2.84
C THR A 145 11.43 -16.73 1.89
N PHE A 146 12.07 -16.16 0.87
CA PHE A 146 12.79 -16.96 -0.13
C PHE A 146 14.17 -17.42 0.35
N THR A 147 14.86 -16.62 1.16
CA THR A 147 16.22 -16.95 1.62
C THR A 147 16.26 -17.80 2.86
N VAL A 148 15.23 -17.80 3.70
CA VAL A 148 15.21 -18.55 4.95
C VAL A 148 13.95 -19.39 5.10
N GLY A 149 12.76 -18.80 5.03
CA GLY A 149 11.51 -19.51 5.31
C GLY A 149 11.31 -20.75 4.44
N LEU A 150 11.44 -20.58 3.13
CA LEU A 150 11.24 -21.67 2.17
C LEU A 150 12.34 -22.73 2.28
N ARG A 151 13.60 -22.31 2.44
CA ARG A 151 14.73 -23.24 2.65
C ARG A 151 14.54 -24.10 3.89
N ASN A 152 14.11 -23.49 5.00
CA ASN A 152 13.79 -24.22 6.22
C ASN A 152 12.64 -25.22 6.00
N ALA A 153 11.55 -24.81 5.33
CA ALA A 153 10.42 -25.70 5.04
C ALA A 153 10.78 -26.87 4.10
N MET A 154 11.78 -26.70 3.23
CA MET A 154 12.32 -27.76 2.37
C MET A 154 13.35 -28.66 3.09
N GLY A 155 13.55 -28.49 4.41
CA GLY A 155 14.52 -29.28 5.17
C GLY A 155 15.98 -28.89 4.93
N GLN A 156 16.22 -27.67 4.42
CA GLN A 156 17.55 -27.13 4.13
C GLN A 156 17.85 -25.92 5.02
N PRO A 157 18.03 -26.11 6.33
CA PRO A 157 18.29 -25.01 7.26
C PRO A 157 19.59 -24.28 6.91
N VAL A 158 19.65 -23.00 7.25
CA VAL A 158 20.89 -22.23 7.27
C VAL A 158 21.85 -22.88 8.26
N LEU A 159 23.08 -23.11 7.80
CA LEU A 159 24.15 -23.71 8.60
C LEU A 159 25.15 -22.63 9.03
N MET A 160 25.49 -22.58 10.30
CA MET A 160 26.59 -21.75 10.82
C MET A 160 27.62 -22.69 11.46
N GLY A 161 28.85 -22.71 10.93
CA GLY A 161 29.88 -23.64 11.40
C GLY A 161 29.46 -25.13 11.30
N GLY A 162 28.61 -25.48 10.34
CA GLY A 162 28.07 -26.84 10.17
C GLY A 162 26.85 -27.17 11.04
N ILE A 163 26.42 -26.28 11.93
CA ILE A 163 25.27 -26.49 12.81
C ILE A 163 24.02 -25.82 12.20
N PRO A 164 22.87 -26.50 12.13
CA PRO A 164 21.63 -25.91 11.65
C PRO A 164 21.08 -24.89 12.65
N VAL A 165 20.95 -23.63 12.23
CA VAL A 165 20.49 -22.52 13.10
C VAL A 165 19.05 -22.08 12.85
N THR A 166 18.40 -22.59 11.81
CA THR A 166 17.02 -22.24 11.46
C THR A 166 16.17 -23.49 11.46
N GLN A 167 15.59 -23.86 12.61
CA GLN A 167 14.64 -24.98 12.74
C GLN A 167 13.30 -24.52 13.33
N GLN A 168 12.88 -23.31 12.98
CA GLN A 168 11.67 -22.69 13.50
C GLN A 168 10.49 -22.96 12.57
N ALA A 169 9.68 -23.98 12.87
CA ALA A 169 8.51 -24.34 12.06
C ALA A 169 7.49 -23.18 11.92
N TRP A 170 7.42 -22.30 12.92
CA TRP A 170 6.52 -21.14 12.95
C TRP A 170 6.99 -19.98 12.07
N ARG A 171 8.26 -19.98 11.63
CA ARG A 171 8.87 -18.86 10.92
C ARG A 171 8.24 -18.62 9.55
N LEU A 172 8.09 -19.67 8.74
CA LEU A 172 7.49 -19.52 7.40
C LEU A 172 6.02 -19.04 7.47
N PRO A 173 5.14 -19.61 8.32
CA PRO A 173 3.80 -19.06 8.51
C PRO A 173 3.79 -17.56 8.87
N LEU A 174 4.69 -17.13 9.74
CA LEU A 174 4.82 -15.72 10.12
C LEU A 174 5.26 -14.85 8.94
N GLU A 175 6.32 -15.26 8.22
CA GLU A 175 6.84 -14.53 7.06
C GLU A 175 5.77 -14.39 5.96
N VAL A 176 5.04 -15.47 5.65
CA VAL A 176 3.94 -15.45 4.67
C VAL A 176 2.80 -14.54 5.14
N PHE A 177 2.41 -14.60 6.41
CA PHE A 177 1.38 -13.73 6.95
C PHE A 177 1.75 -12.23 6.83
N LEU A 178 2.98 -11.88 7.19
CA LEU A 178 3.48 -10.50 7.09
C LEU A 178 3.61 -10.05 5.64
N LEU A 179 4.07 -10.93 4.75
CA LEU A 179 4.17 -10.67 3.31
C LEU A 179 2.79 -10.38 2.70
N LEU A 180 1.79 -11.23 2.97
CA LEU A 180 0.43 -11.02 2.49
C LEU A 180 -0.18 -9.75 3.07
N THR A 181 0.06 -9.46 4.36
CA THR A 181 -0.45 -8.25 5.00
C THR A 181 0.13 -6.99 4.35
N THR A 182 1.45 -6.93 4.16
CA THR A 182 2.10 -5.78 3.51
C THR A 182 1.65 -5.64 2.05
N LEU A 183 1.47 -6.74 1.31
CA LEU A 183 0.90 -6.71 -0.04
C LEU A 183 -0.51 -6.13 -0.08
N LEU A 184 -1.39 -6.56 0.83
CA LEU A 184 -2.75 -6.04 0.95
C LEU A 184 -2.76 -4.53 1.29
N LEU A 185 -1.81 -4.06 2.10
CA LEU A 185 -1.66 -2.65 2.43
C LEU A 185 -1.22 -1.81 1.22
N LEU A 186 -0.38 -2.38 0.34
CA LEU A 186 0.11 -1.74 -0.89
C LEU A 186 -0.95 -1.68 -2.00
N TRP A 187 -1.81 -2.71 -2.12
CA TRP A 187 -2.73 -2.89 -3.24
C TRP A 187 -3.70 -1.71 -3.45
N ARG A 188 -4.17 -1.04 -2.38
CA ARG A 188 -5.24 -0.02 -2.54
C ARG A 188 -4.76 1.21 -3.30
N PRO A 189 -5.45 1.64 -4.37
CA PRO A 189 -5.08 2.80 -5.16
C PRO A 189 -5.03 4.06 -4.30
N LEU A 190 -4.04 4.93 -4.55
CA LEU A 190 -4.01 6.25 -3.95
C LEU A 190 -5.30 6.96 -4.35
N PRO A 191 -6.03 7.60 -3.41
CA PRO A 191 -7.16 8.42 -3.78
C PRO A 191 -6.65 9.49 -4.74
N ARG A 192 -7.17 9.51 -5.97
CA ARG A 192 -6.77 10.49 -6.98
C ARG A 192 -7.01 11.88 -6.40
N PRO A 193 -6.08 12.84 -6.58
CA PRO A 193 -6.43 14.23 -6.32
C PRO A 193 -7.70 14.50 -7.11
N VAL A 194 -8.74 14.98 -6.43
CA VAL A 194 -9.92 15.49 -7.13
C VAL A 194 -9.33 16.59 -8.02
N GLN A 195 -9.26 16.36 -9.33
CA GLN A 195 -8.90 17.41 -10.27
C GLN A 195 -9.87 18.53 -9.92
N ALA A 196 -9.34 19.63 -9.40
CA ALA A 196 -10.11 20.85 -9.22
C ALA A 196 -10.70 21.08 -10.60
N GLN A 197 -12.00 20.82 -10.73
CA GLN A 197 -12.72 20.99 -11.99
C GLN A 197 -12.29 22.35 -12.50
N GLU A 198 -11.67 22.34 -13.67
CA GLU A 198 -11.39 23.51 -14.47
C GLU A 198 -12.56 24.47 -14.30
N PHE A 199 -12.33 25.53 -13.54
CA PHE A 199 -13.09 26.77 -13.65
C PHE A 199 -12.71 27.40 -14.99
N ALA A 200 -12.96 26.67 -16.09
CA ALA A 200 -13.09 27.24 -17.41
C ALA A 200 -14.48 27.88 -17.45
N ALA A 201 -14.62 29.02 -16.77
CA ALA A 201 -15.66 29.95 -17.15
C ALA A 201 -15.27 30.48 -18.53
N PRO A 202 -16.11 30.34 -19.58
CA PRO A 202 -15.87 31.04 -20.83
C PRO A 202 -15.90 32.54 -20.53
N ILE A 203 -14.77 33.21 -20.78
CA ILE A 203 -14.74 34.66 -20.87
C ILE A 203 -15.53 35.00 -22.14
N SER A 204 -16.77 35.44 -21.97
CA SER A 204 -17.63 36.00 -23.02
C SER A 204 -18.14 37.35 -22.58
#